data_AF-A0A7S0LJC0-F1
#
_entry.id   AF-A0A7S0LJC0-F1
#
_cell.length_a   1.000
_cell.length_b   1.000
_cell.length_c   1.000
_cell.angle_alpha   90.00
_cell.angle_beta   90.00
_cell.angle_gamma   90.00
#
_symmetry.space_group_name_H-M   'P 1'
#
loop_
_entity.id
_entity.type
_entity.pdbx_description
1 polymer ?
#
loop_
_entity_poly.entity_id
_entity_poly.type
_entity_poly.pdbx_seq_one_letter_code
_entity_poly.pdbx_strand_id
1 'polypeptide(L)'
;VLGPRGDTSSRKALYDAMACGAIPFVVNDFQSLPLASSLNWSGFAVRAAETAGPTEALHALDSIPSSELPAMRERMAVAMEALDYSRGRVVTMTLHEIARTLAFEPAQAAALAHP
;
A
#
# COMPACT_ATOMS: atom_id res chain seq x y z
N VAL A 1 10.72 8.47 2.55
CA VAL A 1 10.53 8.98 1.17
C VAL A 1 9.17 9.65 1.10
N LEU A 2 9.11 10.93 0.71
CA LEU A 2 7.85 11.64 0.46
C LEU A 2 7.31 11.19 -0.91
N GLY A 3 6.19 10.45 -0.91
CA GLY A 3 5.49 10.10 -2.15
C GLY A 3 4.66 11.28 -2.66
N PRO A 4 4.64 11.60 -3.97
CA PRO A 4 3.87 12.74 -4.47
C PRO A 4 2.38 12.39 -4.53
N ARG A 5 1.52 13.39 -4.28
CA ARG A 5 0.09 13.35 -4.60
C ARG A 5 -0.13 12.85 -6.04
N GLY A 6 -1.21 12.11 -6.25
CA GLY A 6 -1.74 11.80 -7.59
C GLY A 6 -1.85 10.32 -7.96
N ASP A 7 -2.95 10.06 -8.66
CA ASP A 7 -3.68 8.90 -9.18
C ASP A 7 -2.96 7.58 -9.61
N THR A 8 -1.74 7.27 -9.19
CA THR A 8 -1.06 6.03 -9.62
C THR A 8 -0.45 5.28 -8.45
N SER A 9 -1.18 4.28 -7.96
CA SER A 9 -0.82 3.38 -6.85
C SER A 9 0.40 2.50 -7.12
N SER A 10 0.95 2.51 -8.34
CA SER A 10 2.01 1.60 -8.80
C SER A 10 3.34 2.28 -9.17
N ARG A 11 3.66 3.44 -8.59
CA ARG A 11 4.94 4.11 -8.91
C ARG A 11 6.12 3.24 -8.46
N LYS A 12 6.95 2.82 -9.41
CA LYS A 12 8.26 2.18 -9.20
C LYS A 12 9.07 2.86 -8.08
N ALA A 13 8.95 4.19 -7.94
CA ALA A 13 9.59 4.96 -6.88
C ALA A 13 9.21 4.52 -5.44
N LEU A 14 7.96 4.10 -5.20
CA LEU A 14 7.53 3.56 -3.91
C LEU A 14 8.24 2.24 -3.63
N TYR A 15 8.28 1.35 -4.62
CA TYR A 15 8.97 0.06 -4.53
C TYR A 15 10.48 0.22 -4.38
N ASP A 16 11.11 1.11 -5.14
CA ASP A 16 12.54 1.41 -5.05
C ASP A 16 12.90 1.97 -3.66
N ALA A 17 12.06 2.84 -3.11
CA ALA A 17 12.24 3.37 -1.77
C ALA A 17 12.18 2.27 -0.70
N MET A 18 11.18 1.39 -0.79
CA MET A 18 11.03 0.26 0.12
C MET A 18 12.19 -0.74 -0.03
N ALA A 19 12.65 -1.00 -1.27
CA ALA A 19 13.82 -1.85 -1.54
C ALA A 19 15.11 -1.29 -0.92
N CYS A 20 15.24 0.03 -0.83
CA CYS A 20 16.34 0.71 -0.15
C CYS A 20 16.18 0.77 1.38
N GLY A 21 15.14 0.16 1.96
CA GLY A 21 14.91 0.16 3.42
C GLY A 21 14.21 1.43 3.95
N ALA A 22 13.70 2.29 3.07
CA ALA A 22 12.97 3.48 3.48
C ALA A 22 11.51 3.15 3.81
N ILE A 23 11.10 3.50 5.04
CA ILE A 23 9.71 3.35 5.46
C ILE A 23 8.82 4.26 4.59
N PRO A 24 7.78 3.72 3.94
CA PRO A 24 6.89 4.49 3.10
C PRO A 24 6.03 5.45 3.92
N PHE A 25 5.96 6.70 3.46
CA PHE A 25 5.02 7.70 3.93
C PHE A 25 3.97 7.90 2.86
N VAL A 26 2.73 7.54 3.18
CA VAL A 26 1.60 7.46 2.26
C VAL A 26 0.60 8.56 2.59
N VAL A 27 0.41 9.47 1.64
CA VAL A 27 -0.60 10.53 1.71
C VAL A 27 -1.70 10.19 0.73
N ASN A 28 -2.68 9.40 1.16
CA ASN A 28 -3.78 8.96 0.29
C ASN A 28 -5.00 8.50 1.10
N ASP A 29 -6.12 9.19 0.88
CA ASP A 29 -7.43 8.86 1.47
C ASP A 29 -8.37 8.15 0.49
N PHE A 30 -8.13 8.27 -0.82
CA PHE A 30 -9.11 7.90 -1.84
C PHE A 30 -8.72 6.68 -2.70
N GLN A 31 -7.44 6.29 -2.74
CA GLN A 31 -7.03 5.05 -3.41
C GLN A 31 -6.57 3.98 -2.42
N SER A 32 -7.04 2.76 -2.65
CA SER A 32 -6.54 1.57 -1.99
C SER A 32 -5.06 1.35 -2.34
N LEU A 33 -4.25 1.07 -1.32
CA LEU A 33 -2.86 0.69 -1.52
C LEU A 33 -2.75 -0.63 -2.29
N PRO A 34 -1.64 -0.86 -3.01
CA PRO A 34 -1.44 -2.11 -3.73
C PRO A 34 -1.59 -3.31 -2.81
N LEU A 35 -2.42 -4.26 -3.22
CA LEU A 35 -2.70 -5.48 -2.45
C LEU A 35 -3.08 -5.17 -0.99
N ALA A 36 -3.76 -4.04 -0.72
CA ALA A 36 -4.12 -3.62 0.64
C ALA A 36 -4.91 -4.68 1.40
N SER A 37 -5.58 -5.58 0.68
CA SER A 37 -6.37 -6.65 1.25
C SER A 37 -5.53 -7.90 1.61
N SER A 38 -4.30 -7.97 1.11
CA SER A 38 -3.32 -9.03 1.34
C SER A 38 -2.08 -8.57 2.12
N LEU A 39 -1.84 -7.26 2.21
CA LEU A 39 -0.71 -6.64 2.91
C LEU A 39 -1.18 -5.74 4.04
N ASN A 40 -0.60 -5.94 5.24
CA ASN A 40 -0.87 -5.09 6.39
C ASN A 40 -0.03 -3.80 6.35
N TRP A 41 -0.44 -2.85 5.50
CA TRP A 41 0.29 -1.58 5.32
C TRP A 41 0.47 -0.77 6.60
N SER A 42 -0.48 -0.79 7.54
CA SER A 42 -0.34 -0.04 8.81
C SER A 42 0.80 -0.57 9.69
N GLY A 43 1.27 -1.80 9.46
CA GLY A 43 2.40 -2.36 10.20
C GLY A 43 3.77 -1.84 9.75
N PHE A 44 3.87 -1.29 8.54
CA PHE A 44 5.17 -0.91 7.96
C PHE A 44 5.14 0.40 7.14
N ALA A 45 4.01 1.09 7.09
CA ALA A 45 3.84 2.37 6.41
C ALA A 45 3.21 3.40 7.34
N VAL A 46 3.60 4.65 7.15
CA VAL A 46 3.00 5.79 7.84
C VAL A 46 1.94 6.37 6.93
N ARG A 47 0.75 6.63 7.47
CA ARG A 47 -0.35 7.23 6.70
C ARG A 47 -0.64 8.62 7.22
N ALA A 48 -0.86 9.55 6.28
CA ALA A 48 -1.42 10.85 6.57
C ALA A 48 -2.61 11.11 5.64
N ALA A 49 -3.57 11.89 6.13
CA ALA A 49 -4.69 12.34 5.33
C ALA A 49 -4.19 13.17 4.14
N GLU A 50 -4.90 13.15 3.02
CA GLU A 50 -4.57 13.99 1.87
C GLU A 50 -4.74 15.48 2.20
N THR A 51 -5.68 15.81 3.08
CA THR A 51 -5.84 17.16 3.62
C THR A 51 -4.71 17.58 4.56
N ALA A 52 -3.84 16.65 4.97
CA ALA A 52 -2.82 16.94 5.96
C ALA A 52 -1.79 17.95 5.45
N GLY A 53 -1.55 18.97 6.25
CA GLY A 53 -0.49 19.95 5.99
C GLY A 53 0.91 19.35 6.21
N PRO A 54 1.98 20.02 5.75
CA PRO A 54 3.35 19.58 5.97
C PRO A 54 3.69 19.35 7.46
N THR A 55 3.17 20.18 8.35
CA THR A 55 3.38 20.07 9.80
C THR A 55 2.76 18.81 10.39
N GLU A 56 1.56 18.45 9.96
CA GLU A 56 0.87 17.23 10.41
C GLU A 56 1.56 15.98 9.89
N ALA A 57 2.07 16.02 8.64
CA ALA A 57 2.89 14.96 8.08
C ALA A 57 4.19 14.76 8.88
N LEU A 58 4.86 15.84 9.29
CA LEU A 58 6.05 15.76 10.14
C LEU A 58 5.73 15.22 11.54
N HIS A 59 4.63 15.65 12.15
CA HIS A 59 4.19 15.08 13.43
C HIS A 59 3.86 13.60 13.35
N ALA A 60 3.26 13.13 12.24
CA ALA A 60 3.01 11.71 12.02
C ALA A 60 4.30 10.89 11.85
N LEU A 61 5.38 11.50 11.39
CA LEU A 61 6.70 10.86 11.33
C LEU A 61 7.40 10.87 12.69
N ASP A 62 7.28 11.97 13.43
CA ASP A 62 7.91 12.15 14.74
C ASP A 62 7.24 11.33 15.85
N SER A 63 5.96 10.98 15.66
CA SER A 63 5.20 10.13 16.60
C SER A 63 5.68 8.67 16.62
N ILE A 64 6.53 8.26 15.68
CA ILE A 64 7.03 6.90 15.59
C ILE A 64 8.29 6.77 16.46
N PRO A 65 8.26 5.95 17.51
CA PRO A 65 9.42 5.73 18.35
C PRO A 65 10.58 5.19 17.50
N SER A 66 11.78 5.73 17.67
CA SER A 66 12.95 5.26 16.91
C SER A 66 13.25 3.77 17.15
N SER A 67 12.84 3.24 18.31
CA SER A 67 12.91 1.82 18.66
C SER A 67 11.99 0.93 17.83
N GLU A 68 10.94 1.47 17.20
CA GLU A 68 9.98 0.73 16.39
C GLU A 68 10.42 0.63 14.91
N LEU A 69 11.28 1.53 14.46
CA LEU A 69 11.76 1.58 13.06
C LEU A 69 12.40 0.27 12.58
N PRO A 70 13.22 -0.46 13.37
CA PRO A 70 13.75 -1.76 12.95
C PRO A 70 12.64 -2.79 12.68
N ALA A 71 11.64 -2.87 13.57
CA ALA A 71 10.53 -3.80 13.43
C ALA A 71 9.64 -3.44 12.22
N MET A 72 9.41 -2.14 11.97
CA MET A 72 8.71 -1.69 10.77
C MET A 72 9.46 -2.08 9.49
N ARG A 73 10.79 -1.93 9.47
CA ARG A 73 11.63 -2.33 8.32
C ARG A 73 11.61 -3.84 8.08
N GLU A 74 11.61 -4.65 9.12
CA GLU A 74 11.49 -6.11 9.00
C GLU A 74 10.14 -6.50 8.39
N ARG A 75 9.03 -5.93 8.89
CA ARG A 75 7.69 -6.14 8.32
C ARG A 75 7.62 -5.67 6.86
N MET A 76 8.26 -4.56 6.54
CA MET A 76 8.38 -4.06 5.16
C MET A 76 9.14 -5.02 4.26
N ALA A 77 10.25 -5.60 4.73
CA ALA A 77 11.04 -6.55 3.94
C ALA A 77 10.22 -7.80 3.59
N VAL A 78 9.43 -8.31 4.54
CA VAL A 78 8.48 -9.41 4.29
C VAL A 78 7.41 -9.01 3.28
N ALA A 79 6.85 -7.80 3.39
CA ALA A 79 5.89 -7.29 2.42
C ALA A 79 6.49 -7.11 1.02
N MET A 80 7.74 -6.64 0.92
CA MET A 80 8.47 -6.50 -0.34
C MET A 80 8.71 -7.84 -1.04
N GLU A 81 8.98 -8.89 -0.26
CA GLU A 81 9.11 -10.24 -0.79
C GLU A 81 7.78 -10.76 -1.40
N ALA A 82 6.65 -10.33 -0.87
CA ALA A 82 5.33 -10.64 -1.42
C ALA A 82 5.00 -9.81 -2.67
N LEU A 83 5.55 -8.59 -2.77
CA LEU A 83 5.41 -7.66 -3.89
C LEU A 83 6.40 -7.90 -5.05
N ASP A 84 7.32 -8.85 -4.90
CA ASP A 84 8.30 -9.20 -5.94
C ASP A 84 7.63 -9.93 -7.12
N TYR A 85 7.40 -9.19 -8.20
CA TYR A 85 6.82 -9.68 -9.45
C TYR A 85 7.65 -10.78 -10.13
N SER A 86 8.95 -10.89 -9.82
CA SER A 86 9.82 -11.91 -10.41
C SER A 86 9.61 -13.31 -9.83
N ARG A 87 8.96 -13.42 -8.67
CA ARG A 87 8.78 -14.68 -7.92
C ARG A 87 7.36 -15.26 -7.99
N GLY A 88 6.47 -14.71 -8.83
CA GLY A 88 5.14 -15.27 -9.12
C GLY A 88 4.08 -15.13 -8.02
N ARG A 89 4.44 -14.80 -6.77
CA ARG A 89 3.48 -14.61 -5.65
C ARG A 89 2.50 -13.46 -5.88
N VAL A 90 2.93 -12.41 -6.58
CA VAL A 90 2.08 -11.25 -6.89
C VAL A 90 0.88 -11.65 -7.75
N VAL A 91 1.02 -12.64 -8.64
CA VAL A 91 -0.09 -13.12 -9.48
C VAL A 91 -1.18 -13.74 -8.62
N THR A 92 -0.81 -14.62 -7.68
CA THR A 92 -1.76 -15.24 -6.75
C THR A 92 -2.45 -14.20 -5.86
N MET A 93 -1.70 -13.23 -5.35
CA MET A 93 -2.27 -12.14 -4.54
C MET A 93 -3.20 -11.24 -5.36
N THR A 94 -2.84 -10.95 -6.60
CA THR A 94 -3.67 -10.17 -7.53
C THR A 94 -4.97 -10.91 -7.86
N LEU A 95 -4.90 -12.22 -8.12
CA LEU A 95 -6.09 -13.05 -8.33
C LEU A 95 -6.98 -13.08 -7.09
N HIS A 96 -6.40 -13.13 -5.89
CA HIS A 96 -7.15 -13.06 -4.65
C HIS A 96 -7.85 -11.70 -4.47
N GLU A 97 -7.19 -10.60 -4.81
CA GLU A 97 -7.75 -9.24 -4.77
C GLU A 97 -8.92 -9.09 -5.75
N ILE A 98 -8.76 -9.61 -6.98
CA ILE A 98 -9.80 -9.62 -8.02
C ILE A 98 -10.99 -10.47 -7.57
N ALA A 99 -10.74 -11.69 -7.08
CA ALA A 99 -11.79 -12.58 -6.59
C ALA A 99 -12.59 -11.94 -5.45
N ARG A 100 -11.92 -11.23 -4.53
CA ARG A 100 -12.57 -10.52 -3.44
C ARG A 100 -13.42 -9.36 -3.94
N THR A 101 -12.91 -8.56 -4.88
CA THR A 101 -13.66 -7.45 -5.49
C THR A 101 -14.91 -7.95 -6.21
N LEU A 102 -14.78 -9.03 -6.99
CA LEU A 102 -15.89 -9.66 -7.71
C LEU A 102 -16.90 -10.33 -6.77
N ALA A 103 -16.45 -10.92 -5.66
CA ALA A 103 -17.33 -11.51 -4.65
C ALA A 103 -18.15 -10.47 -3.86
N PHE A 104 -17.65 -9.24 -3.76
CA PHE A 104 -18.33 -8.12 -3.11
C PHE A 104 -19.25 -7.31 -4.05
N GLU A 105 -19.22 -7.56 -5.37
CA GLU A 105 -20.05 -6.90 -6.38
C GLU A 105 -21.09 -7.85 -7.03
N PRO A 106 -22.07 -8.39 -6.28
CA PRO A 106 -23.19 -9.09 -6.91
C PRO A 106 -24.07 -8.14 -7.74
N ALA A 107 -23.94 -6.81 -7.56
CA ALA A 107 -24.73 -5.80 -8.25
C ALA A 107 -24.21 -5.46 -9.67
N GLN A 108 -22.89 -5.40 -9.89
CA GLN A 108 -22.33 -5.11 -11.23
C GLN A 108 -22.24 -6.32 -12.15
N ALA A 109 -22.14 -7.55 -11.61
CA ALA A 109 -22.14 -8.77 -12.43
C ALA A 109 -23.45 -8.97 -13.23
N ALA A 110 -24.58 -8.48 -12.72
CA ALA A 110 -25.87 -8.53 -13.40
C ALA A 110 -25.96 -7.55 -14.61
N ALA A 111 -25.19 -6.46 -14.60
CA ALA A 111 -25.19 -5.46 -15.68
C ALA A 111 -24.40 -5.89 -16.93
N LEU A 112 -23.52 -6.89 -16.79
CA LEU A 112 -22.76 -7.48 -17.90
C LEU A 112 -23.39 -8.76 -18.47
N ALA A 113 -24.48 -9.25 -17.86
CA ALA A 113 -25.16 -10.49 -18.25
C ALA A 113 -26.38 -10.28 -19.18
N HIS A 114 -26.70 -9.04 -19.53
CA HIS A 114 -27.76 -8.74 -20.50
C HIS A 114 -27.22 -7.84 -21.63
N PRO A 115 -27.20 -8.33 -22.89
CA PRO A 115 -26.81 -7.54 -24.07
C PRO A 115 -27.84 -6.49 -24.46
#